data_AF-A0A810MTJ5-F1
#
_entry.id   AF-A0A810MTJ5-F1
#
_cell.length_a   1.000
_cell.length_b   1.000
_cell.length_c   1.000
_cell.angle_alpha   90.00
_cell.angle_beta   90.00
_cell.angle_gamma   90.00
#
_symmetry.space_group_name_H-M   'P 1'
#
loop_
_entity.id
_entity.type
_entity.pdbx_description
1 polymer ?
#
loop_
_entity_poly.entity_id
_entity_poly.type
_entity_poly.pdbx_seq_one_letter_code
_entity_poly.pdbx_strand_id
1 'polypeptide(L)' 'MARDAQRRARTLYASGENPVTIPTPTTRTIKVDDEVHDVLQRTATSRGTDINGALHYLLEVPKVSASPSAAANDDDDDDE' A
#
# COMPACT_ATOMS: atom_id res chain seq x y z
N MET A 1 -40.98 0.67 8.26
CA MET A 1 -39.64 0.95 7.71
C MET A 1 -38.67 1.03 8.88
N ALA A 2 -37.85 -0.01 9.12
CA ALA A 2 -36.73 0.02 10.06
C ALA A 2 -35.86 -1.24 9.81
N ARG A 3 -34.77 -1.10 9.07
CA ARG A 3 -33.69 -2.11 8.98
C ARG A 3 -32.36 -1.44 9.32
N ASP A 4 -32.35 -0.80 10.49
CA ASP A 4 -31.13 -0.49 11.23
C ASP A 4 -30.91 -1.62 12.24
N ALA A 5 -30.16 -2.64 11.85
CA ALA A 5 -29.74 -3.69 12.76
C ALA A 5 -28.38 -4.27 12.33
N GLN A 6 -27.34 -3.65 12.87
CA GLN A 6 -26.21 -4.36 13.47
C GLN A 6 -25.33 -5.20 12.54
N ARG A 7 -24.43 -4.51 11.81
CA ARG A 7 -23.07 -5.04 11.58
C ARG A 7 -22.31 -5.03 12.90
N ARG A 8 -22.64 -5.95 13.80
CA ARG A 8 -21.93 -6.13 15.06
C ARG A 8 -20.55 -6.72 14.78
N ALA A 9 -19.51 -5.93 15.05
CA ALA A 9 -18.15 -6.43 15.20
C ALA A 9 -18.18 -7.66 16.11
N ARG A 10 -17.69 -8.80 15.62
CA ARG A 10 -17.57 -10.02 16.41
C ARG A 10 -16.40 -9.85 17.36
N THR A 11 -16.66 -9.32 18.56
CA THR A 11 -15.70 -9.37 19.66
C THR A 11 -15.59 -10.80 20.15
N LEU A 12 -14.52 -11.50 19.78
CA LEU A 12 -14.15 -12.79 20.35
C LEU A 12 -13.43 -12.52 21.67
N TYR A 13 -14.09 -12.82 22.79
CA TYR A 13 -13.46 -12.82 24.10
C TYR A 13 -12.59 -14.08 24.21
N ALA A 14 -11.32 -13.99 23.84
CA ALA A 14 -10.31 -14.93 24.33
C ALA A 14 -10.10 -14.62 25.82
N SER A 15 -10.16 -15.64 26.67
CA SER A 15 -10.01 -15.55 28.13
C SER A 15 -8.91 -14.57 28.56
N GLY A 16 -9.30 -13.55 29.34
CA GLY A 16 -8.42 -12.93 30.34
C GLY A 16 -7.50 -11.79 29.91
N GLU A 17 -7.36 -11.44 28.62
CA GLU A 17 -6.46 -10.37 28.19
C GLU A 17 -7.18 -9.44 27.18
N ASN A 18 -6.80 -8.16 27.20
CA ASN A 18 -7.41 -7.03 26.47
C ASN A 18 -8.11 -7.42 25.15
N PRO A 19 -9.32 -6.91 24.86
CA PRO A 19 -10.05 -7.29 23.65
C PRO A 19 -9.20 -6.98 22.41
N VAL A 20 -8.65 -8.04 21.80
CA VAL A 20 -7.96 -7.95 20.52
C VAL A 20 -9.05 -7.68 19.48
N THR A 21 -9.21 -6.41 19.13
CA THR A 21 -10.06 -6.02 18.00
C THR A 21 -9.33 -6.45 16.75
N ILE A 22 -9.64 -7.64 16.23
CA ILE A 22 -9.16 -8.06 14.91
C ILE A 22 -9.89 -7.17 13.90
N PRO A 23 -9.20 -6.26 13.20
CA PRO A 23 -9.86 -5.45 12.18
C PRO A 23 -10.46 -6.40 11.15
N THR A 24 -11.76 -6.28 10.90
CA THR A 24 -12.39 -7.05 9.82
C THR A 24 -11.76 -6.62 8.50
N PRO A 25 -11.33 -7.55 7.63
CA PRO A 25 -10.82 -7.18 6.31
C PRO A 25 -11.92 -6.41 5.58
N THR A 26 -11.63 -5.16 5.24
CA THR A 26 -12.56 -4.29 4.51
C THR A 26 -12.10 -4.20 3.07
N THR A 27 -12.98 -4.56 2.14
CA THR A 27 -12.74 -4.37 0.70
C THR A 27 -13.04 -2.92 0.35
N ARG A 28 -12.12 -2.27 -0.36
CA ARG A 28 -12.29 -0.91 -0.88
C ARG A 28 -11.95 -0.91 -2.36
N THR A 29 -12.76 -0.21 -3.16
CA THR A 29 -12.46 0.07 -4.56
C THR A 29 -11.92 1.49 -4.64
N ILE A 30 -10.73 1.63 -5.21
CA ILE A 30 -10.10 2.93 -5.46
C ILE A 30 -9.92 3.10 -6.97
N LYS A 31 -10.05 4.34 -7.44
CA LYS A 31 -9.66 4.70 -8.80
C LYS A 31 -8.22 5.22 -8.74
N VAL A 32 -7.40 4.77 -9.68
CA VAL A 32 -6.01 5.20 -9.83
C VAL A 32 -5.81 5.63 -11.27
N ASP A 33 -4.79 6.45 -11.51
CA ASP A 33 -4.39 6.85 -12.85
C ASP A 33 -3.80 5.66 -13.61
N ASP A 34 -3.86 5.71 -14.95
CA ASP A 34 -3.41 4.62 -15.81
C ASP A 34 -1.92 4.31 -15.61
N GLU A 35 -1.08 5.33 -15.44
CA GLU A 35 0.35 5.16 -15.18
C GLU A 35 0.63 4.39 -13.87
N VAL A 36 -0.17 4.66 -12.82
CA VAL A 36 -0.06 3.96 -11.54
C VAL A 36 -0.50 2.51 -11.70
N HIS A 37 -1.58 2.28 -12.45
CA HIS A 37 -2.04 0.93 -12.77
C HIS A 37 -0.97 0.13 -13.52
N ASP A 38 -0.29 0.73 -14.49
CA ASP A 38 0.78 0.08 -15.25
C ASP A 38 1.97 -0.33 -14.36
N VAL A 39 2.37 0.53 -13.43
CA VAL A 39 3.42 0.21 -12.45
C VAL A 39 3.01 -0.97 -11.57
N LEU A 40 1.77 -0.98 -11.09
CA LEU A 40 1.24 -2.08 -10.29
C LEU A 40 1.20 -3.39 -11.10
N GLN A 41 0.74 -3.34 -12.35
CA GLN A 41 0.67 -4.50 -13.24
C GLN A 41 2.06 -5.09 -13.55
N ARG A 42 3.03 -4.21 -13.84
CA ARG A 42 4.43 -4.63 -14.06
C ARG A 42 5.01 -5.29 -12.81
N THR A 43 4.75 -4.71 -11.64
CA THR A 43 5.23 -5.22 -10.36
C THR A 43 4.59 -6.57 -10.03
N ALA A 44 3.28 -6.70 -10.25
CA ALA A 44 2.53 -7.94 -10.09
C ALA A 44 3.10 -9.06 -10.96
N THR A 45 3.36 -8.77 -12.24
CA THR A 45 3.97 -9.72 -13.19
C THR A 45 5.37 -10.13 -12.77
N SER A 46 6.22 -9.16 -12.42
CA SER A 46 7.60 -9.39 -12.00
C SER A 46 7.71 -10.24 -10.72
N ARG A 47 6.75 -10.08 -9.81
CA ARG A 47 6.71 -10.78 -8.52
C ARG A 47 5.87 -12.07 -8.54
N GLY A 48 5.13 -12.33 -9.61
CA GLY A 48 4.20 -13.46 -9.69
C GLY A 48 3.04 -13.36 -8.70
N THR A 49 2.52 -12.14 -8.48
CA THR A 49 1.41 -11.85 -7.54
C THR A 49 0.28 -11.11 -8.24
N ASP A 50 -0.85 -10.91 -7.56
CA ASP A 50 -1.93 -10.03 -8.01
C ASP A 50 -1.65 -8.54 -7.72
N ILE A 51 -2.50 -7.64 -8.21
CA ILE A 51 -2.39 -6.19 -7.99
C ILE A 51 -2.37 -5.82 -6.50
N ASN A 52 -3.14 -6.52 -5.66
CA ASN A 52 -3.17 -6.24 -4.23
C ASN A 52 -1.84 -6.64 -3.56
N GLY A 53 -1.26 -7.78 -3.92
CA GLY A 53 0.05 -8.20 -3.44
C GLY A 53 1.16 -7.28 -3.95
N ALA A 54 1.07 -6.77 -5.18
CA ALA A 54 1.98 -5.75 -5.69
C ALA A 54 1.88 -4.43 -4.89
N LEU A 55 0.65 -3.99 -4.57
CA LEU A 55 0.43 -2.83 -3.72
C LEU A 55 1.00 -3.04 -2.31
N HIS A 56 0.73 -4.20 -1.70
CA HIS A 56 1.26 -4.55 -0.38
C HIS A 56 2.79 -4.54 -0.38
N TYR A 57 3.40 -5.14 -1.41
CA TYR A 57 4.84 -5.15 -1.60
C TYR A 57 5.41 -3.72 -1.66
N LEU A 58 4.83 -2.84 -2.46
CA LEU A 58 5.30 -1.45 -2.58
C LEU A 58 5.12 -0.64 -1.29
N LEU A 59 4.14 -0.99 -0.45
CA LEU A 59 3.91 -0.35 0.85
C LEU A 59 4.83 -0.88 1.95
N GLU A 60 5.22 -2.16 1.86
CA GLU A 60 5.96 -2.88 2.90
C GLU A 60 7.47 -2.86 2.70
N VAL A 61 7.95 -2.67 1.46
CA VAL A 61 9.37 -2.37 1.23
C VAL A 61 9.73 -1.14 2.07
N PRO A 62 10.76 -1.22 2.94
CA PRO A 62 11.21 -0.05 3.68
C PRO A 62 11.41 1.06 2.67
N LYS A 63 10.78 2.23 2.89
CA LYS A 63 11.01 3.44 2.11
C LYS A 63 12.50 3.74 2.18
N VAL A 64 13.30 3.13 1.31
CA VAL A 64 14.55 3.71 0.86
C VAL A 64 14.08 5.00 0.24
N SER A 65 14.26 6.09 0.98
CA SER A 65 13.94 7.43 0.53
C SER A 65 14.41 7.49 -0.91
N ALA A 66 13.47 7.65 -1.85
CA ALA A 66 13.80 8.13 -3.16
C ALA A 66 14.25 9.58 -2.95
N SER A 67 15.44 9.77 -2.37
CA SER A 67 16.21 10.96 -2.66
C SER A 67 16.32 10.95 -4.18
N PRO A 68 15.88 12.00 -4.88
CA PRO A 68 16.29 12.16 -6.25
C PRO A 68 17.82 12.07 -6.20
N SER A 69 18.39 11.03 -6.80
CA SER A 69 19.82 11.05 -7.08
C SER A 69 19.96 12.23 -8.02
N ALA A 70 20.41 13.36 -7.46
CA ALA A 70 20.92 14.47 -8.21
C ALA A 70 22.08 13.90 -9.03
N ALA A 71 21.75 13.39 -10.21
CA ALA A 71 22.71 13.19 -11.26
C ALA A 71 23.23 14.59 -11.59
N ALA A 72 24.36 14.89 -10.94
CA ALA A 72 25.40 15.81 -11.35
C ALA A 72 24.92 17.03 -12.15
N ASN A 73 24.76 18.15 -11.44
CA ASN A 73 25.31 19.38 -11.99
C ASN A 73 26.83 19.16 -12.01
N ASP A 74 27.35 18.65 -13.12
CA ASP A 74 28.74 18.90 -13.50
C ASP A 74 28.73 20.34 -14.03
N ASP A 75 28.88 21.29 -13.11
CA ASP A 75 29.51 22.57 -13.43
C ASP A 75 30.97 22.23 -13.76
N ASP A 76 31.24 21.94 -15.03
CA ASP A 76 32.59 22.09 -15.57
C ASP A 76 32.78 23.60 -15.82
N ASP A 77 33.21 24.29 -14.76
CA ASP A 77 34.01 25.52 -14.87
C ASP A 77 35.31 25.14 -15.59
N ASP A 78 35.34 25.30 -16.92
CA ASP A 78 36.59 25.27 -17.69
C ASP A 78 37.05 26.71 -17.95
N ASP A 79 38.08 27.10 -17.21
CA ASP A 79 38.86 28.33 -17.34
C ASP A 79 39.54 28.43 -18.72
N GLU A 80 39.25 29.47 -19.52
CA GLU A 80 40.22 30.13 -20.43
C GLU A 80 40.00 31.66 -20.51
#